data_AF-A0A9E4SHR4-F1
#
_entry.id   AF-A0A9E4SHR4-F1
#
_cell.length_a   1.000
_cell.length_b   1.000
_cell.length_c   1.000
_cell.angle_alpha   90.00
_cell.angle_beta   90.00
_cell.angle_gamma   90.00
#
_symmetry.space_group_name_H-M   'P 1'
#
loop_
_entity.id
_entity.type
_entity.pdbx_description
1 polymer ?
#
loop_
_entity_poly.entity_id
_entity_poly.type
_entity_poly.pdbx_seq_one_letter_code
_entity_poly.pdbx_strand_id
1 'polypeptide(L)'
;MIKVSIVSSANRFEGATESLRLIDGEVSIPDRAVMVKPNFVTTRKQLATTQVDATRAILEYLSQKGVSEFVIAVGPAVGTPDSSFDSYGYRALADDFNIEFLDLNSDDRVPVQAFDDQLNPQTLSMIDIEFLGASIEDVLVAYEAHDEIAEQLTWPLEGDWRGVFDRN
;
A
#
# COMPACT_ATOMS: atom_id res chain seq x y z
N MET A 1 10.78 6.02 20.10
CA MET A 1 10.39 7.19 19.27
C MET A 1 10.36 6.69 17.83
N ILE A 2 9.23 6.82 17.14
CA ILE A 2 9.11 6.42 15.74
C ILE A 2 9.91 7.42 14.89
N LYS A 3 10.78 6.93 14.01
CA LYS A 3 11.51 7.79 13.06
C LYS A 3 10.75 7.89 11.76
N VAL A 4 10.64 9.12 11.24
CA VAL A 4 10.05 9.42 9.94
C VAL A 4 11.10 10.16 9.11
N SER A 5 11.33 9.70 7.88
CA SER A 5 12.21 10.35 6.92
C SER A 5 11.41 11.12 5.88
N ILE A 6 11.89 12.32 5.52
CA ILE A 6 11.37 13.11 4.40
C ILE A 6 12.57 13.58 3.58
N VAL A 7 12.50 13.39 2.25
CA VAL A 7 13.58 13.72 1.31
C VAL A 7 13.02 14.54 0.16
N SER A 8 13.82 15.49 -0.33
CA SER A 8 13.63 16.13 -1.64
C SER A 8 14.56 15.47 -2.64
N SER A 9 14.03 14.99 -3.77
CA SER A 9 14.78 14.27 -4.80
C SER A 9 14.37 14.69 -6.21
N ALA A 10 15.24 14.43 -7.18
CA ALA A 10 14.96 14.72 -8.59
C ALA A 10 14.05 13.66 -9.23
N ASN A 11 14.09 12.43 -8.72
CA ASN A 11 13.30 11.31 -9.23
C ASN A 11 12.86 10.35 -8.10
N ARG A 12 12.02 9.39 -8.50
CA ARG A 12 11.29 8.48 -7.61
C ARG A 12 12.21 7.44 -6.98
N PHE A 13 13.15 6.93 -7.78
CA PHE A 13 14.14 5.97 -7.34
C PHE A 13 15.02 6.58 -6.24
N GLU A 14 15.65 7.73 -6.51
CA GLU A 14 16.48 8.44 -5.53
C GLU A 14 15.71 8.81 -4.27
N GLY A 15 14.46 9.27 -4.43
CA GLY A 15 13.62 9.67 -3.30
C GLY A 15 13.31 8.49 -2.38
N ALA A 16 12.96 7.33 -2.93
CA ALA A 16 12.70 6.12 -2.16
C ALA A 16 13.99 5.58 -1.50
N THR A 17 15.08 5.48 -2.25
CA THR A 17 16.37 4.99 -1.75
C THR A 17 16.91 5.85 -0.60
N GLU A 18 16.93 7.18 -0.76
CA GLU A 18 17.46 8.07 0.27
C GLU A 18 16.53 8.14 1.49
N SER A 19 15.21 8.06 1.31
CA SER A 19 14.27 7.99 2.43
C SER A 19 14.53 6.74 3.28
N LEU A 20 14.64 5.57 2.65
CA LEU A 20 14.94 4.30 3.34
C LEU A 20 16.29 4.34 4.06
N ARG A 21 17.32 4.95 3.44
CA ARG A 21 18.64 5.10 4.05
C ARG A 21 18.61 5.89 5.36
N LEU A 22 17.78 6.93 5.46
CA LEU A 22 17.66 7.75 6.67
C LEU A 22 17.03 7.00 7.86
N ILE A 23 16.27 5.94 7.59
CA ILE A 23 15.67 5.06 8.59
C ILE A 23 16.29 3.67 8.61
N ASP A 24 17.50 3.49 8.05
CA ASP A 24 18.08 2.16 7.82
C ASP A 24 18.19 1.30 9.09
N GLY A 25 18.47 1.93 10.23
CA GLY A 25 18.55 1.26 11.53
C GLY A 25 17.20 0.81 12.10
N GLU A 26 16.08 1.23 11.53
CA GLU A 26 14.72 0.81 11.90
C GLU A 26 14.18 -0.30 10.99
N VAL A 27 14.86 -0.57 9.86
CA VAL A 27 14.40 -1.57 8.89
C VAL A 27 15.03 -2.93 9.21
N SER A 28 14.21 -3.86 9.71
CA SER A 28 14.56 -5.28 9.84
C SER A 28 14.00 -6.09 8.67
N ILE A 29 14.72 -7.13 8.25
CA ILE A 29 14.24 -8.09 7.25
C ILE A 29 14.00 -9.46 7.88
N PRO A 30 13.01 -10.24 7.41
CA PRO A 30 12.79 -11.62 7.86
C PRO A 30 13.73 -12.60 7.15
N ASP A 31 13.89 -13.80 7.71
CA ASP A 31 14.54 -14.94 7.04
C ASP A 31 13.56 -15.71 6.14
N ARG A 32 12.80 -14.98 5.33
CA ARG A 32 11.75 -15.47 4.42
C ARG A 32 11.53 -14.47 3.27
N ALA A 33 10.72 -14.86 2.29
CA ALA A 33 10.30 -13.97 1.22
C ALA A 33 9.63 -12.69 1.76
N VAL A 34 9.90 -11.55 1.11
CA VAL A 34 9.32 -10.25 1.46
C VAL A 34 8.28 -9.83 0.44
N MET A 35 7.06 -9.55 0.92
CA MET A 35 6.01 -8.98 0.08
C MET A 35 6.15 -7.45 -0.02
N VAL A 36 6.17 -6.94 -1.25
CA VAL A 36 6.04 -5.52 -1.56
C VAL A 36 4.66 -5.29 -2.17
N LYS A 37 3.86 -4.42 -1.55
CA LYS A 37 2.48 -4.11 -1.99
C LYS A 37 2.43 -2.70 -2.60
N PRO A 38 2.80 -2.52 -3.88
CA PRO A 38 2.57 -1.25 -4.56
C PRO A 38 1.06 -1.02 -4.73
N ASN A 39 0.62 0.23 -4.63
CA ASN A 39 -0.80 0.54 -4.75
C ASN A 39 -1.19 0.64 -6.23
N PHE A 40 -2.18 -0.14 -6.67
CA PHE A 40 -2.77 -0.07 -8.00
C PHE A 40 -4.26 0.20 -7.81
N VAL A 41 -4.75 1.40 -8.12
CA VAL A 41 -6.20 1.67 -8.02
C VAL A 41 -6.93 1.17 -9.27
N THR A 42 -6.36 1.45 -10.45
CA THR A 42 -6.87 0.98 -11.73
C THR A 42 -5.72 0.60 -12.66
N THR A 43 -5.94 -0.45 -13.45
CA THR A 43 -5.00 -0.90 -14.48
C THR A 43 -5.15 -0.18 -15.82
N ARG A 44 -6.00 0.85 -15.87
CA ARG A 44 -6.29 1.65 -17.08
C ARG A 44 -5.50 2.96 -17.14
N LYS A 45 -4.88 3.39 -16.04
CA LYS A 45 -4.18 4.68 -15.93
C LYS A 45 -2.98 4.55 -15.00
N GLN A 46 -1.77 4.61 -15.55
CA GLN A 46 -0.52 4.49 -14.78
C GLN A 46 -0.36 5.55 -13.68
N LEU A 47 -0.95 6.74 -13.81
CA LEU A 47 -0.94 7.76 -12.74
C LEU A 47 -1.71 7.33 -11.48
N ALA A 48 -2.51 6.27 -11.56
CA ALA A 48 -3.22 5.68 -10.44
C ALA A 48 -2.51 4.43 -9.88
N THR A 49 -1.23 4.24 -10.24
CA THR A 49 -0.39 3.16 -9.71
C THR A 49 0.92 3.71 -9.14
N THR A 50 1.49 3.00 -8.17
CA THR A 50 2.87 3.26 -7.73
C THR A 50 3.80 3.08 -8.93
N GLN A 51 4.64 4.08 -9.18
CA GLN A 51 5.61 4.03 -10.28
C GLN A 51 6.69 2.98 -10.03
N VAL A 52 7.05 2.24 -11.08
CA VAL A 52 7.95 1.08 -10.98
C VAL A 52 9.33 1.42 -10.43
N ASP A 53 9.86 2.62 -10.72
CA ASP A 53 11.15 3.08 -10.21
C ASP A 53 11.21 3.17 -8.67
N ALA A 54 10.09 3.53 -8.03
CA ALA A 54 10.01 3.55 -6.57
C ALA A 54 10.02 2.12 -6.00
N THR A 55 9.32 1.19 -6.66
CA THR A 55 9.33 -0.22 -6.30
C THR A 55 10.73 -0.81 -6.49
N ARG A 56 11.41 -0.53 -7.60
CA ARG A 56 12.79 -0.96 -7.85
C ARG A 56 13.74 -0.49 -6.74
N ALA A 57 13.66 0.78 -6.34
CA ALA A 57 14.47 1.30 -5.22
C ALA A 57 14.27 0.51 -3.92
N ILE A 58 13.01 0.15 -3.60
CA ILE A 58 12.69 -0.68 -2.44
C ILE A 58 13.31 -2.08 -2.58
N LEU A 59 13.17 -2.72 -3.74
CA LEU A 59 13.74 -4.05 -4.00
C LEU A 59 15.27 -4.05 -3.90
N GLU A 60 15.95 -3.06 -4.49
CA GLU A 60 17.41 -2.93 -4.40
C GLU A 60 17.87 -2.72 -2.96
N TYR A 61 17.20 -1.83 -2.22
CA TYR A 61 17.50 -1.58 -0.82
C TYR A 61 17.33 -2.83 0.04
N LEU A 62 16.22 -3.56 -0.12
CA LEU A 62 15.97 -4.80 0.63
C LEU A 62 16.92 -5.93 0.23
N SER A 63 17.28 -6.01 -1.05
CA SER A 63 18.27 -6.97 -1.55
C SER A 63 19.64 -6.74 -0.92
N GLN A 64 20.07 -5.48 -0.79
CA GLN A 64 21.31 -5.11 -0.10
C GLN A 64 21.31 -5.51 1.39
N LYS A 65 20.14 -5.60 2.02
CA LYS A 65 20.01 -6.08 3.40
C LYS A 65 19.96 -7.60 3.53
N GLY A 66 19.86 -8.34 2.43
CA GLY A 66 19.90 -9.80 2.39
C GLY A 66 18.59 -10.48 1.95
N VAL A 67 17.58 -9.73 1.52
CA VAL A 67 16.36 -10.34 0.96
C VAL A 67 16.66 -10.91 -0.43
N SER A 68 16.36 -12.19 -0.64
CA SER A 68 16.60 -12.87 -1.91
C SER A 68 15.32 -13.28 -2.66
N GLU A 69 14.17 -13.23 -2.00
CA GLU A 69 12.89 -13.66 -2.55
C GLU A 69 11.84 -12.57 -2.29
N PHE A 70 11.13 -12.19 -3.34
CA PHE A 70 10.13 -11.13 -3.29
C PHE A 70 8.78 -11.60 -3.80
N VAL A 71 7.72 -11.05 -3.23
CA VAL A 71 6.36 -11.15 -3.76
C VAL A 71 5.86 -9.75 -4.07
N ILE A 72 5.54 -9.45 -5.32
CA ILE A 72 4.84 -8.20 -5.68
C ILE A 72 3.34 -8.50 -5.71
N ALA A 73 2.63 -7.98 -4.71
CA ALA A 73 1.22 -8.26 -4.52
C ALA A 73 0.35 -7.02 -4.73
N VAL A 74 -0.62 -7.10 -5.63
CA VAL A 74 -1.51 -5.98 -5.98
C VAL A 74 -2.96 -6.43 -6.06
N GLY A 75 -3.89 -5.56 -5.68
CA GLY A 75 -5.33 -5.82 -5.80
C GLY A 75 -6.05 -4.60 -6.36
N PRO A 76 -6.10 -4.43 -7.70
CA PRO A 76 -6.74 -3.29 -8.31
C PRO A 76 -8.24 -3.25 -8.03
N ALA A 77 -8.80 -2.05 -7.82
CA ALA A 77 -10.26 -1.86 -7.75
C ALA A 77 -10.91 -2.01 -9.13
N VAL A 78 -10.18 -1.66 -10.19
CA VAL A 78 -10.66 -1.74 -11.58
C VAL A 78 -9.64 -2.42 -12.48
N GLY A 79 -10.03 -3.58 -13.04
CA GLY A 79 -9.25 -4.39 -13.98
C GLY A 79 -8.43 -5.48 -13.29
N THR A 80 -7.70 -6.28 -14.08
CA THR A 80 -6.81 -7.33 -13.58
C THR A 80 -5.34 -6.88 -13.67
N PRO A 81 -4.50 -7.22 -12.68
CA PRO A 81 -3.14 -6.70 -12.61
C PRO A 81 -2.16 -7.29 -13.61
N ASP A 82 -2.40 -8.50 -14.13
CA ASP A 82 -1.44 -9.21 -14.98
C ASP A 82 -0.96 -8.36 -16.16
N SER A 83 -1.88 -7.81 -16.96
CA SER A 83 -1.55 -6.92 -18.08
C SER A 83 -0.91 -5.59 -17.66
N SER A 84 -1.15 -5.14 -16.43
CA SER A 84 -0.52 -3.93 -15.89
C SER A 84 0.90 -4.17 -15.41
N PHE A 85 1.25 -5.40 -15.02
CA PHE A 85 2.64 -5.71 -14.69
C PHE A 85 3.55 -5.51 -15.90
N ASP A 86 3.10 -5.90 -17.09
CA ASP A 86 3.85 -5.70 -18.33
C ASP A 86 3.85 -4.22 -18.73
N SER A 87 2.67 -3.63 -18.89
CA SER A 87 2.54 -2.27 -19.43
C SER A 87 3.11 -1.17 -18.53
N TYR A 88 3.24 -1.41 -17.21
CA TYR A 88 3.85 -0.47 -16.27
C TYR A 88 5.30 -0.82 -15.91
N GLY A 89 5.90 -1.80 -16.59
CA GLY A 89 7.32 -2.14 -16.45
C GLY A 89 7.69 -2.99 -15.24
N TYR A 90 6.71 -3.47 -14.47
CA TYR A 90 6.93 -4.32 -13.30
C TYR A 90 7.49 -5.69 -13.68
N ARG A 91 7.06 -6.27 -14.80
CA ARG A 91 7.54 -7.60 -15.24
C ARG A 91 9.06 -7.61 -15.49
N ALA A 92 9.61 -6.48 -15.96
CA ALA A 92 11.05 -6.31 -16.19
C ALA A 92 11.88 -6.28 -14.89
N LEU A 93 11.25 -6.11 -13.72
CA LEU A 93 11.96 -6.27 -12.44
C LEU A 93 12.39 -7.72 -12.21
N ALA A 94 11.68 -8.70 -12.78
CA ALA A 94 12.02 -10.11 -12.62
C ALA A 94 13.33 -10.50 -13.34
N ASP A 95 13.86 -9.63 -14.20
CA ASP A 95 15.17 -9.83 -14.83
C ASP A 95 16.31 -9.66 -13.81
N ASP A 96 16.09 -8.86 -12.77
CA ASP A 96 17.10 -8.51 -11.75
C ASP A 96 16.81 -9.14 -10.37
N PHE A 97 15.56 -9.47 -10.08
CA PHE A 97 15.11 -9.97 -8.78
C PHE A 97 14.27 -11.24 -8.91
N ASN A 98 14.37 -12.15 -7.94
CA ASN A 98 13.48 -13.30 -7.85
C ASN A 98 12.11 -12.87 -7.30
N ILE A 99 11.16 -12.61 -8.22
CA ILE A 99 9.83 -12.06 -7.90
C ILE A 99 8.72 -13.02 -8.30
N GLU A 100 7.84 -13.32 -7.35
CA GLU A 100 6.49 -13.82 -7.60
C GLU A 100 5.51 -12.65 -7.74
N PHE A 101 4.63 -12.69 -8.74
CA PHE A 101 3.58 -11.68 -8.93
C PHE A 101 2.23 -12.25 -8.49
N LEU A 102 1.57 -11.57 -7.55
CA LEU A 102 0.33 -12.03 -6.93
C LEU A 102 -0.81 -11.04 -7.17
N ASP A 103 -1.93 -11.54 -7.70
CA ASP A 103 -3.21 -10.82 -7.72
C ASP A 103 -4.00 -11.09 -6.43
N LEU A 104 -4.04 -10.08 -5.56
CA LEU A 104 -4.75 -10.12 -4.29
C LEU A 104 -6.26 -10.27 -4.46
N ASN A 105 -6.79 -10.05 -5.67
CA ASN A 105 -8.21 -10.28 -5.93
C ASN A 105 -8.54 -11.74 -6.29
N SER A 106 -7.55 -12.57 -6.66
CA SER A 106 -7.80 -13.97 -7.05
C SER A 106 -7.63 -14.98 -5.93
N ASP A 107 -7.06 -14.57 -4.79
CA ASP A 107 -6.78 -15.46 -3.67
C ASP A 107 -8.01 -15.71 -2.78
N ASP A 108 -7.86 -16.65 -1.85
CA ASP A 108 -8.87 -16.99 -0.86
C ASP A 108 -9.22 -15.79 0.04
N ARG A 109 -10.49 -15.71 0.41
CA ARG A 109 -11.04 -14.59 1.18
C ARG A 109 -11.84 -15.06 2.37
N VAL A 110 -11.70 -14.34 3.47
CA VAL A 110 -12.51 -14.51 4.67
C VAL A 110 -13.63 -13.45 4.71
N PRO A 111 -14.87 -13.84 5.04
CA PRO A 111 -15.96 -12.91 5.25
C PRO A 111 -15.77 -12.17 6.58
N VAL A 112 -15.79 -10.85 6.53
CA VAL A 112 -15.67 -9.98 7.71
C VAL A 112 -16.90 -9.10 7.83
N GLN A 113 -17.53 -9.12 9.01
CA GLN A 113 -18.69 -8.27 9.27
C GLN A 113 -18.27 -6.82 9.43
N ALA A 114 -18.96 -5.92 8.74
CA ALA A 114 -18.73 -4.48 8.79
C ALA A 114 -20.07 -3.73 8.68
N PHE A 115 -19.98 -2.40 8.62
CA PHE A 115 -21.13 -1.52 8.40
C PHE A 115 -20.87 -0.62 7.18
N ASP A 116 -21.92 -0.30 6.44
CA ASP A 116 -21.85 0.68 5.35
C ASP A 116 -21.89 2.13 5.89
N ASP A 117 -21.91 3.11 4.98
CA ASP A 117 -21.98 4.54 5.32
C ASP A 117 -23.31 4.95 5.99
N GLN A 118 -24.32 4.09 5.97
CA GLN A 118 -25.61 4.25 6.63
C GLN A 118 -25.73 3.40 7.90
N LEU A 119 -24.64 2.77 8.35
CA LEU A 119 -24.58 1.86 9.49
C LEU A 119 -25.43 0.58 9.31
N ASN A 120 -25.75 0.20 8.08
CA ASN A 120 -26.36 -1.10 7.84
C ASN A 120 -25.27 -2.19 7.88
N PRO A 121 -25.55 -3.37 8.47
CA PRO A 121 -24.63 -4.50 8.41
C PRO A 121 -24.32 -4.90 6.97
N GLN A 122 -23.04 -5.09 6.67
CA GLN A 122 -22.56 -5.64 5.41
C GLN A 122 -21.45 -6.67 5.68
N THR A 123 -21.19 -7.54 4.71
CA THR A 123 -20.05 -8.46 4.75
C THR A 123 -19.01 -8.01 3.75
N LEU A 124 -17.83 -7.65 4.24
CA LEU A 124 -16.65 -7.40 3.42
C LEU A 124 -15.94 -8.72 3.16
N SER A 125 -15.28 -8.84 2.01
CA SER A 125 -14.37 -9.95 1.73
C SER A 125 -12.94 -9.46 1.92
N MET A 126 -12.27 -9.93 2.96
CA MET A 126 -10.85 -9.66 3.19
C MET A 126 -10.02 -10.81 2.66
N ILE A 127 -8.91 -10.51 2.00
CA ILE A 127 -7.97 -11.55 1.58
C ILE A 127 -7.35 -12.23 2.81
N ASP A 128 -7.20 -13.55 2.74
CA ASP A 128 -6.58 -14.34 3.82
C ASP A 128 -5.06 -14.39 3.60
N ILE A 129 -4.32 -13.50 4.24
CA ILE A 129 -2.85 -13.44 4.16
C ILE A 129 -2.27 -13.58 5.57
N GLU A 130 -1.35 -14.52 5.73
CA GLU A 130 -0.56 -14.64 6.94
C GLU A 130 0.58 -13.60 6.93
N PHE A 131 0.49 -12.61 7.82
CA PHE A 131 1.57 -11.66 8.05
C PHE A 131 2.50 -12.15 9.15
N LEU A 132 3.79 -12.20 8.86
CA LEU A 132 4.83 -12.46 9.84
C LEU A 132 5.30 -11.13 10.40
N GLY A 133 4.84 -10.81 11.60
CA GLY A 133 5.17 -9.57 12.28
C GLY A 133 4.90 -9.65 13.78
N ALA A 134 4.97 -8.49 14.42
CA ALA A 134 4.46 -8.35 15.78
C ALA A 134 2.96 -8.69 15.79
N SER A 135 2.47 -9.23 16.91
CA SER A 135 1.07 -9.62 17.02
C SER A 135 0.17 -8.40 16.80
N ILE A 136 -1.09 -8.61 16.39
CA ILE A 136 -1.99 -7.46 16.18
C ILE A 136 -2.14 -6.65 17.47
N GLU A 137 -2.06 -7.31 18.62
CA GLU A 137 -2.03 -6.70 19.94
C GLU A 137 -0.81 -5.80 20.17
N ASP A 138 0.37 -6.19 19.65
CA ASP A 138 1.61 -5.42 19.77
C ASP A 138 1.65 -4.19 18.84
N VAL A 139 0.90 -4.22 17.74
CA VAL A 139 0.82 -3.12 16.77
C VAL A 139 -0.51 -2.37 16.81
N LEU A 140 -1.40 -2.73 17.76
CA LEU A 140 -2.69 -2.09 17.92
C LEU A 140 -2.48 -0.65 18.36
N VAL A 141 -2.60 0.28 17.42
CA VAL A 141 -2.74 1.69 17.75
C VAL A 141 -4.22 1.93 18.00
N ALA A 142 -4.58 2.28 19.24
CA ALA A 142 -5.93 2.74 19.53
C ALA A 142 -6.25 3.91 18.59
N TYR A 143 -7.40 3.86 17.93
CA TYR A 143 -7.84 4.95 17.08
C TYR A 143 -7.91 6.23 17.93
N GLU A 144 -6.91 7.10 17.78
CA GLU A 144 -7.00 8.47 18.26
C GLU A 144 -7.77 9.24 17.21
N ALA A 145 -8.96 9.69 17.59
CA ALA A 145 -9.70 10.65 16.82
C ALA A 145 -8.81 11.88 16.58
N HIS A 146 -8.95 12.52 15.42
CA HIS A 146 -8.36 13.84 15.22
C HIS A 146 -8.76 14.77 16.39
N ASP A 147 -7.84 15.61 16.87
CA ASP A 147 -8.12 16.59 17.93
C ASP A 147 -9.36 17.45 17.59
N GLU A 148 -9.60 17.64 16.30
CA GLU A 148 -10.71 18.40 15.71
C GLU A 148 -11.87 17.50 15.25
N ILE A 149 -12.01 16.26 15.72
CA ILE A 149 -13.03 15.34 15.18
C ILE A 149 -14.45 15.88 15.34
N ALA A 150 -14.72 16.67 16.38
CA ALA A 150 -16.01 17.34 16.53
C ALA A 150 -16.24 18.35 15.38
N GLU A 151 -15.21 19.10 15.00
CA GLU A 151 -15.26 20.03 13.86
C GLU A 151 -15.38 19.26 12.53
N GLN A 152 -14.58 18.22 12.31
CA GLN A 152 -14.62 17.39 11.10
C GLN A 152 -15.95 16.66 10.92
N LEU A 153 -16.57 16.17 12.00
CA LEU A 153 -17.90 15.56 11.96
C LEU A 153 -19.00 16.61 11.74
N THR A 154 -18.75 17.88 12.09
CA THR A 154 -19.63 19.01 11.73
C THR A 154 -19.29 19.63 10.37
N TRP A 155 -18.24 19.15 9.70
CA TRP A 155 -17.86 19.56 8.35
C TRP A 155 -18.37 18.52 7.35
N PRO A 156 -19.35 18.84 6.50
CA PRO A 156 -19.81 20.16 6.08
C PRO A 156 -21.29 20.41 6.47
N LEU A 157 -21.65 20.22 7.74
CA LEU A 157 -23.02 20.39 8.22
C LEU A 157 -23.39 21.85 8.51
N GLU A 158 -22.40 22.75 8.62
CA GLU A 158 -22.63 24.20 8.67
C GLU A 158 -22.74 24.81 7.26
N GLY A 159 -23.91 24.66 6.64
CA GLY A 159 -24.26 25.25 5.33
C GLY A 159 -24.77 24.25 4.29
N ASP A 160 -25.23 24.74 3.13
CA ASP A 160 -25.62 23.86 2.01
C ASP A 160 -24.35 23.34 1.29
N TRP A 161 -23.91 22.17 1.74
CA TRP A 161 -22.68 21.51 1.30
C TRP A 161 -22.82 20.74 -0.01
N ARG A 162 -24.02 20.64 -0.57
CA ARG A 162 -24.28 19.89 -1.82
C ARG A 162 -23.43 20.42 -2.98
N GLY A 163 -23.14 21.72 -3.00
CA GLY A 163 -22.27 22.35 -3.99
C GLY A 163 -20.78 22.00 -3.90
N VAL A 164 -20.33 21.33 -2.83
CA VAL A 164 -18.92 20.91 -2.65
C VAL A 164 -18.62 19.59 -3.37
N PHE A 165 -19.62 18.70 -3.47
CA PHE A 165 -19.48 17.38 -4.10
C PHE A 165 -20.07 17.30 -5.51
N ASP A 166 -20.77 18.34 -5.96
CA ASP A 166 -21.15 18.51 -7.37
C ASP A 166 -19.88 18.73 -8.22
N ARG A 167 -19.24 17.62 -8.58
CA ARG A 167 -18.22 17.55 -9.63
C ARG A 167 -18.95 17.47 -10.96
N ASN A 168 -19.07 18.60 -11.65
CA ASN A 168 -19.28 18.63 -13.09
C ASN A 168 -18.15 17.89 -13.82
#